data_AF-A0AAE1E0W4-F1
#
_entry.id   AF-A0AAE1E0W4-F1
#
_cell.length_a   1.000
_cell.length_b   1.000
_cell.length_c   1.000
_cell.angle_alpha   90.00
_cell.angle_beta   90.00
_cell.angle_gamma   90.00
#
_symmetry.space_group_name_H-M   'P 1'
#
loop_
_entity.id
_entity.type
_entity.pdbx_description
1 polymer ?
#
loop_
_entity_poly.entity_id
_entity_poly.type
_entity_poly.pdbx_seq_one_letter_code
_entity_poly.pdbx_strand_id
1 'polypeptide(L)'
;MLIPKHLWPLLVYEICSSTVEAIEAKINKFTRRWLGVPSGLSDMAMYCRKAKMRLPLKSILEEYEWGKARLLSMLEDSEDPVVKTVQPTLKTGRKWKVSKP
;
A
#
# COMPACT_ATOMS: atom_id res chain seq x y z
N MET A 1 -8.50 3.47 -12.29
CA MET A 1 -8.34 4.52 -11.25
C MET A 1 -9.50 4.43 -10.27
N LEU A 2 -9.30 3.86 -9.08
CA LEU A 2 -10.34 3.80 -8.03
C LEU A 2 -9.75 3.75 -6.60
N ILE A 3 -8.54 4.26 -6.41
CA ILE A 3 -7.70 3.96 -5.23
C ILE A 3 -7.71 5.05 -4.13
N PRO A 4 -7.84 6.37 -4.39
CA PRO A 4 -7.64 7.36 -3.33
C PRO A 4 -8.58 7.20 -2.13
N LYS A 5 -9.88 6.94 -2.39
CA LYS A 5 -10.89 6.81 -1.34
C LYS A 5 -10.67 5.59 -0.44
N HIS A 6 -10.09 4.52 -0.97
CA HIS A 6 -9.83 3.29 -0.23
C HIS A 6 -8.46 3.32 0.48
N LEU A 7 -7.55 4.21 0.06
CA LEU A 7 -6.24 4.34 0.69
C LEU A 7 -6.34 4.96 2.09
N TRP A 8 -7.19 5.97 2.26
CA TRP A 8 -7.37 6.66 3.54
C TRP A 8 -7.68 5.73 4.72
N PRO A 9 -8.69 4.83 4.66
CA PRO A 9 -8.94 3.91 5.76
C PRO A 9 -7.75 2.98 6.04
N LEU A 10 -6.98 2.58 5.03
CA LEU A 10 -5.77 1.77 5.24
C LEU A 10 -4.67 2.55 6.00
N LEU A 11 -4.64 3.87 5.84
CA LEU A 11 -3.68 4.75 6.50
C LEU A 11 -4.09 5.09 7.94
N VAL A 12 -5.37 5.38 8.16
CA VAL A 12 -5.90 5.77 9.47
C VAL A 12 -5.95 4.59 10.44
N TYR A 13 -6.35 3.40 9.96
CA TYR A 13 -6.46 2.23 10.83
C TYR A 13 -5.13 1.48 10.99
N GLU A 14 -5.00 0.79 12.13
CA GLU A 14 -3.89 -0.13 12.43
C GLU A 14 -4.08 -1.47 11.70
N ILE A 15 -3.83 -1.47 10.39
CA ILE A 15 -3.94 -2.66 9.54
C ILE A 15 -2.56 -3.29 9.36
N CYS A 16 -2.49 -4.62 9.42
CA CYS A 16 -1.25 -5.35 9.14
C CYS A 16 -0.96 -5.40 7.63
N SER A 17 0.31 -5.33 7.23
CA SER A 17 0.69 -5.44 5.81
C SER A 17 0.22 -6.76 5.17
N SER A 18 0.21 -7.87 5.92
CA SER A 18 -0.32 -9.16 5.47
C SER A 18 -1.80 -9.13 5.09
N THR A 19 -2.61 -8.28 5.75
CA THR A 19 -4.02 -8.10 5.41
C THR A 19 -4.17 -7.37 4.08
N VAL A 20 -3.34 -6.35 3.85
CA VAL A 20 -3.30 -5.60 2.58
C VAL A 20 -2.88 -6.51 1.43
N GLU A 21 -1.87 -7.36 1.64
CA GLU A 21 -1.44 -8.37 0.67
C GLU A 21 -2.57 -9.34 0.28
N ALA A 22 -3.34 -9.81 1.27
CA ALA A 22 -4.47 -10.70 1.01
C ALA A 22 -5.58 -10.03 0.19
N ILE A 23 -5.83 -8.74 0.45
CA ILE A 23 -6.76 -7.92 -0.34
C ILE A 23 -6.27 -7.81 -1.79
N GLU A 24 -5.00 -7.47 -1.97
CA GLU A 24 -4.39 -7.34 -3.29
C GLU A 24 -4.38 -8.66 -4.07
N ALA A 25 -4.03 -9.78 -3.43
CA ALA A 25 -4.07 -11.09 -4.05
C ALA A 25 -5.48 -11.44 -4.57
N LYS A 26 -6.53 -11.08 -3.81
CA LYS A 26 -7.91 -11.27 -4.23
C LYS A 26 -8.25 -10.39 -5.44
N ILE A 27 -7.86 -9.13 -5.43
CA ILE A 27 -8.05 -8.19 -6.55
C ILE A 27 -7.31 -8.67 -7.79
N ASN A 28 -6.06 -9.13 -7.65
CA ASN A 28 -5.27 -9.67 -8.75
C ASN A 28 -5.89 -10.91 -9.36
N LYS A 29 -6.43 -11.82 -8.55
CA LYS A 29 -7.15 -13.00 -9.07
C LYS A 29 -8.33 -12.61 -9.96
N PHE A 30 -9.14 -11.64 -9.55
CA PHE A 30 -10.26 -11.16 -10.37
C PHE A 30 -9.79 -10.37 -11.59
N THR A 31 -8.78 -9.52 -11.42
CA THR A 31 -8.22 -8.69 -12.50
C THR A 31 -7.59 -9.54 -13.60
N ARG A 32 -6.84 -10.59 -13.23
CA ARG A 32 -6.24 -11.55 -14.18
C ARG A 32 -7.29 -12.30 -14.98
N ARG A 33 -8.35 -12.78 -14.31
CA ARG A 33 -9.49 -13.43 -14.97
C ARG A 33 -10.20 -12.48 -15.93
N TRP A 34 -10.38 -11.23 -15.53
CA TRP A 34 -11.03 -10.21 -16.36
C TRP A 34 -10.18 -9.82 -17.57
N LEU A 35 -8.86 -9.72 -17.42
CA LEU A 35 -7.93 -9.39 -18.50
C LEU A 35 -7.54 -10.60 -19.37
N GLY A 36 -7.97 -11.82 -19.04
CA GLY A 36 -7.55 -13.04 -19.74
C GLY A 36 -6.06 -13.38 -19.59
N VAL A 37 -5.41 -12.87 -18.55
CA VAL A 37 -3.97 -13.02 -18.32
C VAL A 37 -3.66 -14.37 -17.67
N PRO A 38 -2.61 -15.10 -18.10
CA PRO A 38 -2.23 -16.36 -17.48
C PRO A 38 -1.86 -16.20 -16.00
N SER A 39 -2.16 -17.23 -15.21
CA SER A 39 -1.82 -17.29 -13.79
C SER A 39 -0.32 -17.24 -13.52
N GLY A 40 0.51 -17.59 -14.50
CA GLY A 40 1.98 -17.54 -14.41
C GLY A 40 2.61 -16.16 -14.61
N LEU A 41 1.84 -15.13 -15.02
CA LEU A 41 2.37 -13.77 -15.07
C LEU A 41 2.68 -13.29 -13.65
N SER A 42 3.83 -12.70 -13.39
CA SER A 42 4.14 -12.15 -12.06
C SER A 42 3.26 -10.92 -11.72
N ASP A 43 2.93 -10.72 -10.44
CA ASP A 43 2.22 -9.51 -10.00
C ASP A 43 3.03 -8.24 -10.31
N MET A 44 4.36 -8.31 -10.17
CA MET A 44 5.25 -7.22 -10.56
C MET A 44 5.08 -6.81 -12.03
N ALA A 45 4.93 -7.78 -12.95
CA ALA A 45 4.71 -7.47 -14.36
C ALA A 45 3.36 -6.79 -14.62
N MET A 46 2.35 -6.99 -13.75
CA MET A 46 1.06 -6.29 -13.86
C MET A 46 1.15 -4.82 -13.45
N TYR A 47 2.00 -4.47 -12.50
CA TYR A 47 2.14 -3.10 -11.98
C TYR A 47 3.32 -2.33 -12.57
N CYS A 48 4.25 -3.03 -13.22
CA CYS A 48 5.47 -2.43 -13.74
C CYS A 48 5.17 -1.37 -14.83
N ARG A 49 5.50 -0.11 -14.52
CA ARG A 49 5.39 0.98 -15.50
C ARG A 49 6.48 0.97 -16.58
N LYS A 50 7.57 0.23 -16.36
CA LYS A 50 8.69 0.11 -17.30
C LYS A 50 8.55 -1.07 -18.26
N ALA A 51 7.59 -1.97 -18.02
CA ALA A 51 7.33 -3.10 -18.92
C ALA A 51 6.80 -2.61 -20.27
N LYS A 52 7.00 -3.45 -21.30
CA LYS A 52 6.46 -3.21 -22.65
C LYS A 52 4.93 -3.13 -22.64
N MET A 53 4.30 -3.96 -21.80
CA MET A 53 2.87 -3.89 -21.51
C MET A 53 2.65 -3.06 -20.25
N ARG A 54 2.12 -1.85 -20.40
CA ARG A 54 1.81 -0.96 -19.27
C ARG A 54 0.32 -1.02 -18.98
N LEU A 55 -0.05 -1.69 -17.90
CA LEU A 55 -1.43 -1.70 -17.44
C LEU A 55 -1.70 -0.44 -16.58
N PRO A 56 -2.90 0.16 -16.66
CA PRO A 56 -3.29 1.27 -15.79
C PRO A 56 -3.66 0.77 -14.37
N LEU A 57 -2.86 -0.14 -13.83
CA LEU A 57 -3.00 -0.73 -12.51
C LEU A 57 -1.92 -0.18 -11.58
N LYS A 58 -2.23 -0.12 -10.29
CA LYS A 58 -1.30 0.24 -9.23
C LYS A 58 -1.41 -0.82 -8.14
N SER A 59 -0.29 -1.20 -7.54
CA SER A 59 -0.29 -2.07 -6.38
C SER A 59 -0.88 -1.33 -5.18
N ILE A 60 -1.76 -2.01 -4.43
CA ILE A 60 -2.37 -1.45 -3.23
C ILE A 60 -1.37 -1.51 -2.08
N LEU A 61 -0.58 -2.58 -2.02
CA LEU A 61 0.49 -2.77 -1.06
C LEU A 61 1.55 -1.68 -1.20
N GLU A 62 2.00 -1.39 -2.43
CA GLU A 62 2.97 -0.31 -2.65
C GLU A 62 2.39 1.03 -2.17
N GLU A 63 1.18 1.40 -2.59
CA GLU A 63 0.56 2.67 -2.19
C GLU A 63 0.30 2.73 -0.66
N TYR A 64 0.03 1.58 -0.02
CA TYR A 64 -0.10 1.46 1.42
C TYR A 64 1.23 1.71 2.15
N GLU A 65 2.32 1.07 1.71
CA GLU A 65 3.66 1.24 2.30
C GLU A 65 4.14 2.69 2.14
N TRP A 66 4.00 3.25 0.93
CA TRP A 66 4.30 4.65 0.64
C TRP A 66 3.49 5.60 1.50
N GLY A 67 2.18 5.35 1.64
CA GLY A 67 1.33 6.19 2.46
C GLY A 67 1.65 6.10 3.95
N LYS A 68 1.99 4.91 4.48
CA LYS A 68 2.41 4.74 5.88
C LYS A 68 3.76 5.42 6.14
N ALA A 69 4.72 5.29 5.23
CA ALA A 69 6.01 5.99 5.31
C ALA A 69 5.82 7.51 5.31
N ARG A 70 4.97 8.03 4.41
CA ARG A 70 4.61 9.44 4.37
C ARG A 70 3.94 9.92 5.66
N LEU A 71 3.03 9.11 6.21
CA LEU A 71 2.33 9.43 7.44
C LEU A 71 3.30 9.46 8.64
N LEU A 72 4.30 8.56 8.66
CA LEU A 72 5.37 8.61 9.67
C LEU A 72 6.15 9.92 9.58
N SER A 73 6.60 10.32 8.39
CA SER A 73 7.29 11.60 8.19
C SER A 73 6.43 12.79 8.64
N MET A 74 5.13 12.80 8.31
CA MET A 74 4.21 13.86 8.73
C MET A 74 4.05 13.95 10.26
N LEU A 75 4.04 12.82 10.96
CA LEU A 75 3.93 12.79 12.42
C LEU A 75 5.21 13.28 13.10
N GLU A 76 6.37 12.96 12.53
CA GLU A 76 7.66 13.41 13.04
C GLU A 76 7.89 14.91 12.80
N ASP A 77 7.51 15.40 11.62
CA ASP A 77 7.63 16.82 11.23
C ASP A 77 6.48 17.69 11.76
N SER A 78 5.60 17.14 12.60
CA SER A 78 4.43 17.84 13.11
C SER A 78 4.82 18.98 14.08
N GLU A 79 4.28 20.17 13.82
CA GLU A 79 4.42 21.34 14.71
C GLU A 79 3.54 21.24 15.98
N ASP A 80 2.54 20.35 15.98
CA ASP A 80 1.66 20.14 17.13
C ASP A 80 2.44 19.59 18.34
N PRO A 81 2.45 20.30 19.49
CA PRO A 81 3.20 19.89 20.67
C PRO A 81 2.71 18.56 21.26
N VAL A 82 1.43 18.22 21.11
CA VAL A 82 0.87 16.96 21.62
C VAL A 82 1.41 15.78 20.80
N VAL A 83 1.38 15.90 19.47
CA VAL A 83 1.88 14.86 18.56
C VAL A 83 3.38 14.66 18.76
N LYS A 84 4.14 15.75 18.91
CA LYS A 84 5.58 15.72 19.14
C LYS A 84 5.98 15.08 20.47
N THR A 85 5.12 15.20 21.48
CA THR A 85 5.33 14.60 22.80
C THR A 85 5.00 13.11 22.79
N VAL A 86 3.91 12.72 22.11
CA VAL A 86 3.43 11.32 22.09
C VAL A 86 4.23 10.44 21.14
N GLN A 87 4.72 10.99 20.02
CA GLN A 87 5.45 10.25 18.95
C GLN A 87 4.78 8.91 18.60
N PRO A 88 3.56 8.93 18.03
CA PRO A 88 2.79 7.72 17.82
C PRO A 88 3.47 6.76 16.84
N THR A 89 3.74 5.54 17.30
CA THR A 89 4.32 4.48 16.48
C THR A 89 3.26 3.84 15.60
N LEU A 90 3.51 3.77 14.29
CA LEU A 90 2.60 3.11 13.35
C LEU A 90 2.65 1.59 13.48
N LYS A 91 1.50 0.98 13.77
CA LYS A 91 1.37 -0.48 13.78
C LYS A 91 1.04 -1.00 12.39
N THR A 92 1.98 -1.73 11.80
CA THR A 92 1.85 -2.37 10.47
C THR A 92 2.00 -3.89 10.51
N GLY A 93 2.00 -4.48 11.70
CA GLY A 93 2.16 -5.91 11.93
C GLY A 93 3.63 -6.33 12.07
N ARG A 94 3.90 -7.64 11.89
CA ARG A 94 5.23 -8.23 12.08
C ARG A 94 6.05 -8.33 10.79
N LYS A 95 5.39 -8.49 9.65
CA LYS A 95 6.03 -8.78 8.35
C LYS A 95 6.82 -7.59 7.83
N TRP A 96 6.29 -6.38 8.02
CA TRP A 96 6.92 -5.14 7.58
C TRP A 96 6.73 -4.07 8.66
N LYS A 97 7.79 -3.32 8.93
CA LYS A 97 7.78 -2.16 9.83
C LYS A 97 8.05 -0.91 9.00
N VAL A 98 7.28 0.15 9.28
CA VAL A 98 7.45 1.44 8.61
C VAL A 98 8.83 1.99 8.94
N SER A 99 9.56 2.37 7.90
CA SER A 99 10.79 3.16 7.97
C SER A 99 10.58 4.45 7.19
N LYS A 100 11.42 5.45 7.44
CA LYS A 100 11.50 6.64 6.59
C LYS A 100 11.80 6.23 5.14
N PRO A 101 11.16 6.89 4.16
CA PRO A 101 11.47 6.71 2.75
C PRO A 101 12.86 7.25 2.39
#